data_AF-A0A0D2ZWI2-F1
#
_entry.id   AF-A0A0D2ZWI2-F1
#
_cell.length_a   1.000
_cell.length_b   1.000
_cell.length_c   1.000
_cell.angle_alpha   90.00
_cell.angle_beta   90.00
_cell.angle_gamma   90.00
#
_symmetry.space_group_name_H-M   'P 1'
#
loop_
_entity.id
_entity.type
_entity.pdbx_description
1 polymer ?
#
loop_
_entity_poly.entity_id
_entity_poly.type
_entity_poly.pdbx_seq_one_letter_code
_entity_poly.pdbx_strand_id
1 'polypeptide(L)'
;IFDAIICDPPYGVRAGGRKSGGRKILRGTVDPYTVPEDKRTDHIPSTGAYSLVECVHDLLHLAARMLVMKGRLVFFFPVLRDENGSEVKFPEHPCFKLVAVSEQILSSRYSRVLLTMVKVEPYSQEVEEAARLMHLEFRENHLKWLEEGNIHSSVFKPSDHSQIRADTKSFKDPKPKYRGKYV
;
A
#
# COMPACT_ATOMS: atom_id res chain seq x y z
N ILE A 1 -22.75 -1.86 5.11
CA ILE A 1 -22.10 -3.13 5.50
C ILE A 1 -21.92 -3.94 4.22
N PHE A 2 -20.76 -4.57 4.01
CA PHE A 2 -20.41 -5.26 2.77
C PHE A 2 -19.92 -6.69 3.01
N ASP A 3 -20.11 -7.58 2.04
CA ASP A 3 -19.57 -8.95 2.04
C ASP A 3 -18.10 -9.02 1.58
N ALA A 4 -17.73 -8.14 0.66
CA ALA A 4 -16.38 -8.05 0.13
C ALA A 4 -16.00 -6.62 -0.26
N ILE A 5 -14.71 -6.33 -0.15
CA ILE A 5 -14.07 -5.14 -0.69
C ILE A 5 -12.97 -5.64 -1.63
N ILE A 6 -13.02 -5.22 -2.89
CA ILE A 6 -12.05 -5.57 -3.92
C ILE A 6 -11.50 -4.26 -4.50
N CYS A 7 -10.20 -4.02 -4.40
CA CYS A 7 -9.62 -2.75 -4.85
C CYS A 7 -8.18 -2.84 -5.36
N ASP A 8 -7.80 -1.80 -6.08
CA ASP A 8 -6.44 -1.58 -6.59
C ASP A 8 -5.94 -0.23 -6.02
N PRO A 9 -5.41 -0.21 -4.78
CA PRO A 9 -5.00 1.03 -4.12
C PRO A 9 -3.81 1.69 -4.85
N PRO A 10 -3.63 3.02 -4.76
CA PRO A 10 -2.50 3.68 -5.39
C PRO A 10 -1.19 3.37 -4.64
N TYR A 11 -0.33 2.52 -5.20
CA TYR A 11 0.94 2.13 -4.56
C TYR A 11 2.18 2.96 -4.95
N GLY A 12 2.01 4.08 -5.65
CA GLY A 12 3.13 5.00 -5.91
C GLY A 12 4.08 4.61 -7.04
N VAL A 13 3.83 3.51 -7.77
CA VAL A 13 4.68 3.08 -8.90
C VAL A 13 4.47 3.96 -10.13
N ARG A 14 3.23 4.12 -10.60
CA ARG A 14 2.93 4.94 -11.79
C ARG A 14 2.36 6.31 -11.44
N ALA A 15 1.60 6.36 -10.34
CA ALA A 15 1.03 7.58 -9.79
C ALA A 15 1.14 7.51 -8.27
N GLY A 16 1.58 8.61 -7.65
CA GLY A 16 1.63 8.74 -6.19
C GLY A 16 0.23 8.75 -5.59
N GLY A 17 0.05 8.07 -4.45
CA GLY A 17 -1.18 8.17 -3.68
C GLY A 17 -1.45 9.63 -3.29
N ARG A 18 -2.73 10.01 -3.32
CA ARG A 18 -3.17 11.32 -2.84
C ARG A 18 -4.32 11.15 -1.86
N LYS A 19 -4.30 11.95 -0.79
CA LYS A 19 -5.38 12.06 0.18
C LYS A 19 -5.84 13.50 0.31
N SER A 20 -7.08 13.69 0.77
CA SER A 20 -7.59 15.00 1.13
C SER A 20 -6.77 15.60 2.27
N GLY A 21 -6.54 16.91 2.20
CA GLY A 21 -5.66 17.63 3.12
C GLY A 21 -4.49 18.25 2.37
N GLY A 22 -4.46 19.58 2.33
CA GLY A 22 -3.38 20.30 1.68
C GLY A 22 -2.04 20.10 2.39
N ARG A 23 -0.94 20.36 1.69
CA ARG A 23 0.43 20.19 2.22
C ARG A 23 0.65 20.89 3.58
N LYS A 24 0.04 22.05 3.82
CA LYS A 24 0.13 22.79 5.10
C LYS A 24 -0.61 22.08 6.24
N ILE A 25 -1.77 21.48 5.95
CA ILE A 25 -2.58 20.73 6.92
C ILE A 25 -1.89 19.42 7.29
N LEU A 26 -1.37 18.70 6.29
CA LEU A 26 -0.63 17.46 6.52
C LEU A 26 0.71 17.67 7.26
N ARG A 27 1.31 18.85 7.15
CA ARG A 27 2.49 19.25 7.93
C ARG A 27 2.16 19.77 9.33
N GLY A 28 0.87 19.84 9.71
CA GLY A 28 0.44 20.42 10.98
C GLY A 28 0.74 21.92 11.11
N THR A 29 1.05 22.62 10.02
CA THR A 29 1.34 24.06 10.03
C THR A 29 0.06 24.90 10.08
N VAL A 30 -1.06 24.32 9.65
CA VAL A 30 -2.38 24.96 9.64
C VAL A 30 -3.39 23.92 10.11
N ASP A 31 -4.25 24.32 11.06
CA ASP A 31 -5.32 23.46 11.55
C ASP A 31 -6.38 23.18 10.47
N PRO A 32 -7.08 22.03 10.55
CA PRO A 32 -8.25 21.78 9.70
C PRO A 32 -9.27 22.92 9.85
N TYR A 33 -9.69 23.50 8.74
CA TYR A 33 -10.70 24.56 8.73
C TYR A 33 -12.01 24.04 8.14
N THR A 34 -13.12 24.57 8.64
CA THR A 34 -14.44 24.30 8.07
C THR A 34 -14.68 25.24 6.90
N VAL A 35 -15.06 24.68 5.75
CA VAL A 35 -15.40 25.48 4.56
C VAL A 35 -16.65 26.30 4.85
N PRO A 36 -16.63 27.63 4.67
CA PRO A 36 -17.81 28.48 4.79
C PRO A 36 -18.98 27.97 3.93
N GLU A 37 -20.22 28.16 4.41
CA GLU A 37 -21.44 27.66 3.75
C GLU A 37 -21.56 28.12 2.29
N ASP A 38 -21.25 29.40 2.06
CA ASP A 38 -21.28 30.08 0.76
C ASP A 38 -20.29 29.52 -0.25
N LYS A 39 -19.27 28.78 0.21
CA LYS A 39 -18.22 28.21 -0.64
C LYS A 39 -18.29 26.69 -0.75
N ARG A 40 -19.23 26.04 -0.05
CA ARG A 40 -19.24 24.58 0.08
C ARG A 40 -19.48 23.86 -1.24
N THR A 41 -20.31 24.42 -2.12
CA THR A 41 -20.72 23.79 -3.39
C THR A 41 -19.56 23.64 -4.38
N ASP A 42 -18.69 24.65 -4.47
CA ASP A 42 -17.60 24.73 -5.45
C ASP A 42 -16.21 24.54 -4.82
N HIS A 43 -16.17 24.20 -3.53
CA HIS A 43 -14.90 23.98 -2.84
C HIS A 43 -14.25 22.67 -3.26
N ILE A 44 -13.12 22.76 -3.95
CA ILE A 44 -12.26 21.61 -4.23
C ILE A 44 -11.23 21.49 -3.10
N PRO A 45 -11.29 20.43 -2.27
CA PRO A 45 -10.32 20.25 -1.19
C PRO A 45 -8.92 20.05 -1.76
N SER A 46 -7.95 20.74 -1.16
CA SER A 46 -6.55 20.51 -1.49
C SER A 46 -6.16 19.08 -1.15
N THR A 47 -5.34 18.46 -2.00
CA THR A 47 -4.84 17.11 -1.80
C THR A 47 -3.36 17.12 -1.50
N GLY A 48 -2.92 16.18 -0.68
CA GLY A 48 -1.53 15.95 -0.34
C GLY A 48 -1.09 14.54 -0.70
N ALA A 49 0.21 14.30 -0.56
CA ALA A 49 0.76 12.97 -0.83
C ALA A 49 0.24 11.97 0.20
N TYR A 50 0.07 10.73 -0.24
CA TYR A 50 -0.44 9.63 0.59
C TYR A 50 0.54 8.47 0.44
N SER A 51 1.22 8.13 1.54
CA SER A 51 2.20 7.05 1.51
C SER A 51 1.49 5.71 1.35
N LEU A 52 2.18 4.72 0.76
CA LEU A 52 1.64 3.38 0.61
C LEU A 52 1.26 2.76 1.96
N VAL A 53 2.13 2.92 2.96
CA VAL A 53 1.94 2.35 4.30
C VAL A 53 0.67 2.92 4.94
N GLU A 54 0.48 4.25 4.86
CA GLU A 54 -0.71 4.91 5.39
C GLU A 54 -1.97 4.48 4.62
N CYS A 55 -1.89 4.43 3.28
CA CYS A 55 -3.02 4.02 2.44
C CYS A 55 -3.49 2.59 2.72
N VAL A 56 -2.56 1.66 2.91
CA VAL A 56 -2.88 0.27 3.22
C VAL A 56 -3.40 0.12 4.64
N HIS A 57 -2.84 0.86 5.61
CA HIS A 57 -3.35 0.88 6.98
C HIS A 57 -4.81 1.35 7.02
N ASP A 58 -5.12 2.47 6.38
CA ASP A 58 -6.48 3.03 6.36
C ASP A 58 -7.46 2.11 5.62
N LEU A 59 -7.00 1.43 4.55
CA LEU A 59 -7.79 0.42 3.86
C LEU A 59 -8.15 -0.76 4.78
N LEU A 60 -7.18 -1.28 5.54
CA LEU A 60 -7.42 -2.38 6.48
C LEU A 60 -8.36 -1.95 7.60
N HIS A 61 -8.18 -0.75 8.15
CA HIS A 61 -9.02 -0.21 9.19
C HIS A 61 -10.47 0.01 8.71
N LEU A 62 -10.64 0.60 7.52
CA LEU A 62 -11.95 0.78 6.90
C LEU A 62 -12.62 -0.58 6.65
N ALA A 63 -11.89 -1.54 6.08
CA ALA A 63 -12.41 -2.88 5.81
C ALA A 63 -12.84 -3.57 7.11
N ALA A 64 -12.08 -3.41 8.20
CA ALA A 64 -12.42 -3.97 9.50
C ALA A 64 -13.76 -3.42 10.02
N ARG A 65 -14.07 -2.15 9.77
CA ARG A 65 -15.36 -1.53 10.13
C ARG A 65 -16.52 -1.97 9.23
N MET A 66 -16.27 -2.09 7.93
CA MET A 66 -17.35 -2.22 6.94
C MET A 66 -17.73 -3.66 6.59
N LEU A 67 -16.77 -4.60 6.68
CA LEU A 67 -17.00 -6.00 6.31
C LEU A 67 -17.74 -6.76 7.41
N VAL A 68 -18.64 -7.64 6.98
CA VAL A 68 -19.22 -8.68 7.85
C VAL A 68 -18.15 -9.67 8.30
N MET A 69 -18.41 -10.39 9.39
CA MET A 69 -17.57 -11.54 9.77
C MET A 69 -17.50 -12.55 8.62
N LYS A 70 -16.31 -13.10 8.38
CA LYS A 70 -15.99 -13.95 7.21
C LYS A 70 -16.05 -13.24 5.85
N GLY A 71 -16.35 -11.94 5.82
CA GLY A 71 -16.21 -11.10 4.63
C GLY A 71 -14.75 -11.00 4.18
N ARG A 72 -14.54 -10.64 2.91
CA ARG A 72 -13.21 -10.66 2.29
C ARG A 72 -12.72 -9.29 1.90
N LEU A 73 -11.47 -8.99 2.25
CA LEU A 73 -10.72 -7.88 1.69
C LEU A 73 -9.75 -8.46 0.65
N VAL A 74 -9.84 -7.97 -0.59
CA VAL A 74 -8.97 -8.37 -1.69
C VAL A 74 -8.35 -7.13 -2.31
N PHE A 75 -7.03 -7.03 -2.30
CA PHE A 75 -6.37 -5.87 -2.87
C PHE A 75 -5.00 -6.20 -3.46
N PHE A 76 -4.58 -5.39 -4.42
CA PHE A 76 -3.23 -5.49 -4.95
C PHE A 76 -2.22 -4.79 -4.02
N PHE A 77 -1.06 -5.42 -3.84
CA PHE A 77 0.06 -4.89 -3.08
C PHE A 77 1.35 -4.97 -3.91
N PRO A 78 2.16 -3.89 -3.97
CA PRO A 78 3.39 -3.89 -4.76
C PRO A 78 4.49 -4.70 -4.06
N VAL A 79 5.28 -5.44 -4.84
CA VAL A 79 6.41 -6.21 -4.32
C VAL A 79 7.64 -5.91 -5.17
N LEU A 80 8.72 -5.51 -4.51
CA LEU A 80 10.03 -5.42 -5.13
C LEU A 80 10.63 -6.84 -5.16
N ARG A 81 11.03 -7.28 -6.35
CA ARG A 81 11.69 -8.57 -6.52
C ARG A 81 13.17 -8.37 -6.30
N ASP A 82 13.71 -9.01 -5.27
CA ASP A 82 15.15 -9.15 -5.10
C ASP A 82 15.62 -10.48 -5.73
N GLU A 83 16.88 -10.53 -6.15
CA GLU A 83 17.44 -11.79 -6.66
C GLU A 83 17.77 -12.77 -5.52
N ASN A 84 17.92 -12.22 -4.31
CA ASN A 84 18.36 -12.89 -3.09
C ASN A 84 17.25 -13.68 -2.38
N GLY A 85 15.98 -13.46 -2.74
CA GLY A 85 14.84 -14.22 -2.21
C GLY A 85 14.41 -13.81 -0.80
N SER A 86 14.49 -12.53 -0.47
CA SER A 86 13.99 -12.03 0.82
C SER A 86 12.50 -12.32 0.98
N GLU A 87 12.11 -12.74 2.18
CA GLU A 87 10.72 -12.99 2.53
C GLU A 87 9.94 -11.67 2.54
N VAL A 88 8.90 -11.60 1.71
CA VAL A 88 8.06 -10.40 1.61
C VAL A 88 7.10 -10.37 2.80
N LYS A 89 7.24 -9.38 3.66
CA LYS A 89 6.28 -9.14 4.74
C LYS A 89 5.05 -8.44 4.19
N PHE A 90 3.89 -9.05 4.36
CA PHE A 90 2.61 -8.46 3.98
C PHE A 90 2.01 -7.66 5.15
N PRO A 91 1.13 -6.69 4.84
CA PRO A 91 0.38 -5.97 5.86
C PRO A 91 -0.45 -6.91 6.73
N GLU A 92 -0.47 -6.65 8.03
CA GLU A 92 -1.24 -7.42 9.00
C GLU A 92 -2.27 -6.51 9.70
N HIS A 93 -3.36 -7.10 10.20
CA HIS A 93 -4.37 -6.39 10.97
C HIS A 93 -5.09 -7.37 11.92
N PRO A 94 -5.36 -7.01 13.18
CA PRO A 94 -5.96 -7.92 14.16
C PRO A 94 -7.28 -8.58 13.70
N CYS A 95 -8.12 -7.83 12.98
CA CYS A 95 -9.38 -8.36 12.45
C CYS A 95 -9.25 -9.31 11.25
N PHE A 96 -8.08 -9.43 10.63
CA PHE A 96 -7.92 -10.12 9.35
C PHE A 96 -6.88 -11.23 9.39
N LYS A 97 -7.15 -12.30 8.66
CA LYS A 97 -6.19 -13.36 8.37
C LYS A 97 -5.94 -13.45 6.88
N LEU A 98 -4.66 -13.47 6.48
CA LEU A 98 -4.26 -13.72 5.10
C LEU A 98 -4.59 -15.18 4.72
N VAL A 99 -5.30 -15.37 3.61
CA VAL A 99 -5.74 -16.71 3.15
C VAL A 99 -5.25 -17.07 1.76
N ALA A 100 -4.94 -16.09 0.92
CA ALA A 100 -4.33 -16.34 -0.39
C ALA A 100 -3.45 -15.18 -0.82
N VAL A 101 -2.41 -15.53 -1.59
CA VAL A 101 -1.49 -14.60 -2.24
C VAL A 101 -1.36 -15.06 -3.69
N SER A 102 -1.59 -14.18 -4.64
CA SER A 102 -1.42 -14.49 -6.07
C SER A 102 -0.50 -13.46 -6.72
N GLU A 103 0.71 -13.88 -7.09
CA GLU A 103 1.69 -12.99 -7.71
C GLU A 103 1.42 -12.79 -9.21
N GLN A 104 1.46 -11.52 -9.63
CA GLN A 104 1.55 -11.12 -11.03
C GLN A 104 2.88 -10.40 -11.26
N ILE A 105 3.76 -11.03 -12.02
CA ILE A 105 5.07 -10.47 -12.40
C ILE A 105 4.87 -9.39 -13.46
N LEU A 106 5.34 -8.17 -13.18
CA LEU A 106 5.21 -7.03 -14.10
C LEU A 106 6.55 -6.68 -14.75
N SER A 107 7.67 -6.95 -14.10
CA SER A 107 9.03 -6.85 -14.65
C SER A 107 9.99 -7.78 -13.89
N SER A 108 11.27 -7.76 -14.25
CA SER A 108 12.32 -8.49 -13.49
C SER A 108 12.46 -7.99 -12.05
N ARG A 109 12.16 -6.71 -11.78
CA ARG A 109 12.37 -6.03 -10.50
C ARG A 109 11.09 -5.77 -9.71
N TYR A 110 9.94 -5.96 -10.34
CA TYR A 110 8.66 -5.54 -9.81
C TYR A 110 7.58 -6.56 -10.12
N SER A 111 6.84 -6.93 -9.09
CA SER A 111 5.57 -7.65 -9.21
C SER A 111 4.50 -6.95 -8.38
N ARG A 112 3.26 -7.32 -8.61
CA ARG A 112 2.17 -7.02 -7.68
C ARG A 112 1.55 -8.33 -7.24
N VAL A 113 1.18 -8.42 -5.98
CA VAL A 113 0.48 -9.57 -5.44
C VAL A 113 -0.96 -9.20 -5.14
N LEU A 114 -1.90 -10.07 -5.50
CA LEU A 114 -3.27 -9.97 -5.05
C LEU A 114 -3.36 -10.66 -3.69
N LEU A 115 -3.53 -9.87 -2.62
CA LEU A 115 -3.72 -10.36 -1.27
C LEU A 115 -5.21 -10.60 -1.04
N THR A 116 -5.56 -11.78 -0.54
CA THR A 116 -6.91 -12.09 -0.07
C THR A 116 -6.87 -12.32 1.43
N MET A 117 -7.59 -11.49 2.17
CA MET A 117 -7.74 -11.57 3.61
C MET A 117 -9.20 -11.83 3.97
N VAL A 118 -9.42 -12.61 5.02
CA VAL A 118 -10.77 -12.87 5.57
C VAL A 118 -10.88 -12.24 6.95
N LYS A 119 -12.01 -11.59 7.22
CA LYS A 119 -12.30 -11.01 8.53
C LYS A 119 -12.60 -12.14 9.52
N VAL A 120 -11.73 -12.30 10.51
CA VAL A 120 -11.80 -13.36 11.53
C VAL A 120 -12.21 -12.87 12.91
N GLU A 121 -11.94 -11.60 13.23
CA GLU A 121 -12.32 -10.99 14.51
C GLU A 121 -13.23 -9.77 14.29
N PRO A 122 -14.14 -9.47 15.24
CA PRO A 122 -14.97 -8.29 15.19
C PRO A 122 -14.12 -7.01 15.31
N TYR A 123 -14.71 -5.89 14.89
CA TYR A 123 -14.11 -4.58 15.12
C TYR A 123 -14.34 -4.20 16.60
N SER A 124 -13.27 -3.88 17.32
CA SER A 124 -13.32 -3.55 18.74
C SER A 124 -12.86 -2.12 19.01
N GLN A 125 -13.13 -1.62 20.22
CA GLN A 125 -12.67 -0.29 20.64
C GLN A 125 -11.14 -0.21 20.69
N GLU A 126 -10.46 -1.30 21.04
CA GLU A 126 -9.00 -1.37 21.05
C GLU A 126 -8.42 -1.21 19.63
N VAL A 127 -9.06 -1.82 18.62
CA VAL A 127 -8.67 -1.66 17.21
C VAL A 127 -8.92 -0.22 16.74
N GLU A 128 -10.01 0.41 17.17
CA GLU A 128 -10.29 1.82 16.86
C GLU A 128 -9.24 2.75 17.45
N GLU A 129 -8.89 2.54 18.71
CA GLU A 129 -7.89 3.36 19.42
C GLU A 129 -6.47 3.15 18.85
N ALA A 130 -6.08 1.90 18.55
CA ALA A 130 -4.80 1.62 17.92
C ALA A 130 -4.67 2.30 16.55
N ALA A 131 -5.71 2.24 15.73
CA ALA A 131 -5.72 2.93 14.44
C ALA A 131 -5.69 4.46 14.59
N ARG A 132 -6.33 5.02 15.62
CA ARG A 132 -6.28 6.46 15.94
C ARG A 132 -4.85 6.90 16.28
N LEU A 133 -4.15 6.13 17.11
CA LEU A 133 -2.75 6.40 17.46
C LEU A 133 -1.84 6.31 16.23
N MET A 134 -2.00 5.28 15.40
CA MET A 134 -1.28 5.15 14.13
C MET A 134 -1.55 6.34 13.19
N HIS A 135 -2.80 6.82 13.11
CA HIS A 135 -3.14 7.99 12.30
C HIS A 135 -2.42 9.27 12.77
N LEU A 136 -2.29 9.46 14.09
CA LEU A 136 -1.50 10.55 14.66
C LEU A 136 -0.03 10.41 14.30
N GLU A 137 0.53 9.19 14.39
CA GLU A 137 1.91 8.91 14.00
C GLU A 137 2.15 9.22 12.51
N PHE A 138 1.23 8.82 11.62
CA PHE A 138 1.32 9.14 10.19
C PHE A 138 1.26 10.65 9.94
N ARG A 139 0.47 11.39 10.73
CA ARG A 139 0.38 12.85 10.62
C ARG A 139 1.67 13.53 11.07
N GLU A 140 2.23 13.12 12.20
CA GLU A 140 3.45 13.72 12.77
C GLU A 140 4.70 13.37 11.96
N ASN A 141 4.81 12.11 11.50
CA ASN A 141 5.95 11.58 10.77
C ASN A 141 5.72 11.50 9.26
N HIS A 142 4.82 12.32 8.72
CA HIS A 142 4.36 12.21 7.33
C HIS A 142 5.48 12.20 6.29
N LEU A 143 6.51 13.04 6.45
CA LEU A 143 7.64 13.11 5.52
C LEU A 143 8.48 11.82 5.54
N LYS A 144 8.74 11.26 6.73
CA LYS A 144 9.48 10.01 6.89
C LYS A 144 8.79 8.87 6.15
N TRP A 145 7.48 8.71 6.36
CA TRP A 145 6.70 7.64 5.72
C TRP A 145 6.59 7.78 4.19
N LEU A 146 6.65 9.01 3.67
CA LEU A 146 6.70 9.25 2.22
C LEU A 146 8.03 8.81 1.60
N GLU A 147 9.14 9.04 2.29
CA GLU A 147 10.47 8.67 1.80
C GLU A 147 10.67 7.14 1.87
N GLU A 148 10.33 6.51 2.98
CA GLU A 148 10.44 5.06 3.18
C GLU A 148 9.48 4.27 2.26
N GLY A 149 8.29 4.80 1.98
CA GLY A 149 7.28 4.17 1.13
C GLY A 149 7.50 4.34 -0.39
N ASN A 150 8.57 5.03 -0.81
CA ASN A 150 8.78 5.37 -2.22
C ASN A 150 9.41 4.23 -3.02
N ILE A 151 8.56 3.38 -3.59
CA ILE A 151 8.98 2.27 -4.45
C ILE A 151 9.25 2.66 -5.91
N HIS A 152 8.86 3.86 -6.36
CA HIS A 152 9.06 4.31 -7.74
C HIS A 152 10.53 4.25 -8.15
N SER A 153 11.41 4.75 -7.28
CA SER A 153 12.84 4.80 -7.57
C SER A 153 13.45 3.40 -7.73
N SER A 154 13.02 2.42 -6.92
CA SER A 154 13.48 1.03 -6.99
C SER A 154 13.01 0.29 -8.24
N VAL A 155 11.84 0.67 -8.79
CA VAL A 155 11.29 0.05 -10.01
C VAL A 155 11.96 0.57 -11.29
N PHE A 156 12.23 1.88 -11.37
CA PHE A 156 12.65 2.53 -12.63
C PHE A 156 14.13 2.92 -12.72
N LYS A 157 14.93 2.77 -11.65
CA LYS A 157 16.38 3.01 -11.74
C LYS A 157 17.01 2.10 -12.82
N PRO A 158 17.95 2.58 -13.65
CA PRO A 158 18.69 1.71 -14.58
C PRO A 158 19.44 0.59 -13.83
N SER A 159 19.66 -0.54 -14.49
CA SER A 159 20.63 -1.53 -14.02
C SER A 159 22.04 -1.03 -14.34
N ASP A 160 22.88 -0.86 -13.33
CA ASP A 160 24.32 -0.77 -13.57
C ASP A 160 24.81 -2.16 -13.97
N HIS A 161 24.72 -2.47 -15.27
CA HIS A 161 25.29 -3.68 -15.87
C HIS A 161 26.81 -3.54 -16.08
N SER A 162 27.53 -3.14 -15.03
CA SER A 162 28.98 -3.26 -14.98
C SER A 162 29.35 -4.05 -13.74
N GLN A 163 29.81 -5.29 -13.97
CA GLN A 163 30.27 -6.31 -13.02
C GLN A 163 29.22 -7.34 -12.61
N ILE A 164 29.22 -8.47 -13.33
CA ILE A 164 29.57 -9.82 -12.82
C ILE A 164 29.44 -10.77 -14.03
N ARG A 165 30.53 -10.93 -14.77
CA ARG A 165 30.86 -12.19 -15.44
C ARG A 165 31.80 -12.92 -14.49
N ALA A 166 31.31 -13.89 -13.75
CA ALA A 166 32.05 -15.07 -13.28
C ALA A 166 31.12 -15.96 -12.44
N ASP A 167 30.95 -17.18 -12.92
CA ASP A 167 30.68 -18.43 -12.20
C ASP A 167 29.62 -18.49 -11.09
N THR A 168 28.58 -19.30 -11.30
CA THR A 168 28.44 -20.63 -10.66
C THR A 168 27.12 -21.26 -11.14
N LYS A 169 27.20 -22.44 -11.77
CA LYS A 169 26.03 -23.29 -12.06
C LYS A 169 25.53 -23.90 -10.75
N SER A 170 24.33 -23.52 -10.29
CA SER A 170 23.53 -24.38 -9.41
C SER A 170 22.11 -24.52 -9.96
N PHE A 171 21.62 -25.75 -9.97
CA PHE A 171 20.26 -26.09 -10.34
C PHE A 171 19.31 -25.43 -9.33
N LYS A 172 18.58 -24.41 -9.77
CA LYS A 172 17.44 -23.83 -9.05
C LYS A 172 16.17 -24.22 -9.78
N ASP A 173 15.16 -24.66 -9.03
CA ASP A 173 13.78 -24.79 -9.53
C ASP A 173 13.40 -23.57 -10.37
N PRO A 174 12.61 -23.73 -11.44
CA PRO A 174 12.30 -22.62 -12.34
C PRO A 174 11.46 -21.58 -11.61
N LYS A 175 12.13 -20.58 -11.01
CA LYS A 175 11.49 -19.36 -10.52
C LYS A 175 10.62 -18.80 -11.67
N PRO A 176 9.38 -18.38 -11.39
CA PRO A 176 8.51 -17.85 -12.43
C PRO A 176 9.22 -16.65 -13.09
N LYS A 177 9.45 -16.77 -14.40
CA LYS A 177 10.18 -15.78 -15.21
C LYS A 177 9.20 -14.77 -15.79
N TYR A 178 9.60 -13.50 -15.78
CA TYR A 178 8.93 -12.48 -16.55
C TYR A 178 8.88 -12.91 -18.03
N ARG A 179 7.68 -13.00 -18.59
CA ARG A 179 7.46 -13.41 -19.98
C ARG A 179 6.94 -12.19 -20.73
N GLY A 180 7.87 -11.29 -21.09
CA GLY A 180 7.54 -10.14 -21.92
C GLY A 180 6.88 -10.62 -23.21
N LYS A 181 5.61 -10.25 -23.42
CA LYS A 181 4.98 -10.39 -24.72
C LYS A 181 4.79 -9.00 -25.31
N TYR A 182 5.45 -8.80 -26.44
CA TYR A 182 4.96 -7.91 -27.49
C TYR A 182 3.49 -8.24 -27.78
N VAL A 183 2.66 -7.20 -27.76
CA VAL A 183 1.53 -7.02 -28.68
C VAL A 183 1.65 -5.59 -29.18
#